data_AF-A0A1L3LP56-F1
#
_entry.id   AF-A0A1L3LP56-F1
#
_cell.length_a   1.000
_cell.length_b   1.000
_cell.length_c   1.000
_cell.angle_alpha   90.00
_cell.angle_beta   90.00
_cell.angle_gamma   90.00
#
_symmetry.space_group_name_H-M   'P 1'
#
loop_
_entity.id
_entity.type
_entity.pdbx_description
1 polymer ?
#
loop_
_entity_poly.entity_id
_entity_poly.type
_entity_poly.pdbx_seq_one_letter_code
_entity_poly.pdbx_strand_id
1 'polypeptide(L)'
;MGRFILQQMAAVAQLEAGLISERTKAALKAAKDRGKVLGGFRGAKVNPELGRAARAAKAFEFASQVAPIARELQAGGASLRTIAAELTSRGIPTPRGGNWSAAQVKRVLQRA
;
A
#
# COMPACT_ATOMS: atom_id res chain seq x y z
N MET A 1 29.33 -29.97 -0.11
CA MET A 1 28.93 -30.16 1.31
C MET A 1 27.88 -31.26 1.38
N GLY A 2 28.06 -32.29 2.21
CA GLY A 2 27.13 -33.44 2.27
C GLY A 2 25.85 -33.13 3.06
N ARG A 3 24.77 -33.88 2.77
CA ARG A 3 23.45 -33.74 3.43
C ARG A 3 23.53 -33.78 4.97
N PHE A 4 24.38 -34.64 5.52
CA PHE A 4 24.63 -34.77 6.95
C PHE A 4 25.15 -33.47 7.58
N ILE A 5 26.16 -32.85 6.97
CA ILE A 5 26.77 -31.61 7.48
C ILE A 5 25.77 -30.45 7.40
N LEU A 6 24.96 -30.39 6.33
CA LEU A 6 23.89 -29.40 6.21
C LEU A 6 22.86 -29.53 7.34
N GLN A 7 22.41 -30.76 7.65
CA GLN A 7 21.45 -31.01 8.72
C GLN A 7 22.03 -30.68 10.10
N GLN A 8 23.31 -31.01 10.33
CA GLN A 8 23.97 -30.69 11.57
C GLN A 8 24.10 -29.17 11.78
N MET A 9 24.47 -28.42 10.74
CA MET A 9 24.53 -26.96 10.78
C MET A 9 23.15 -26.34 11.01
N ALA A 10 22.11 -26.88 10.37
CA ALA A 10 20.74 -26.42 10.57
C ALA A 10 20.26 -26.64 12.02
N ALA A 11 20.57 -27.80 12.60
CA ALA A 11 20.23 -28.10 13.99
C ALA A 11 20.93 -27.15 14.98
N VAL A 12 22.22 -26.85 14.75
CA VAL A 12 22.98 -25.88 15.55
C VAL A 12 22.39 -24.48 15.42
N ALA A 13 22.10 -24.02 14.21
CA ALA A 13 21.50 -22.71 13.98
C ALA A 13 20.13 -22.56 14.66
N GLN A 14 19.31 -23.61 14.66
CA GLN A 14 18.02 -23.61 15.35
C GLN A 14 18.19 -23.51 16.88
N LEU A 15 19.17 -24.22 17.44
CA LEU A 15 19.49 -24.13 18.87
C LEU A 15 19.93 -22.71 19.26
N GLU A 16 20.86 -22.13 18.50
CA GLU A 16 21.34 -20.76 18.75
C GLU A 16 20.21 -19.73 18.69
N ALA A 17 19.33 -19.83 17.68
CA ALA A 17 18.15 -18.98 17.58
C ALA A 17 17.21 -19.15 18.78
N GLY A 18 17.03 -20.38 19.26
CA GLY A 18 16.28 -20.69 20.49
C GLY A 18 16.85 -19.98 21.71
N LEU A 19 18.16 -20.12 21.95
CA LEU A 19 18.84 -19.49 23.09
C LEU A 19 18.78 -17.96 23.05
N ILE A 20 18.91 -17.35 21.86
CA ILE A 20 18.76 -15.90 21.68
C ILE A 20 17.32 -15.46 22.03
N SER A 21 16.32 -16.22 21.58
CA SER A 21 14.92 -15.96 21.88
C SER A 21 14.63 -16.04 23.38
N GLU A 22 15.13 -17.09 24.05
CA GLU A 22 14.98 -17.28 25.50
C GLU A 22 15.62 -16.13 26.28
N ARG A 23 16.86 -15.77 25.96
CA ARG A 23 17.55 -14.65 26.63
C ARG A 23 16.81 -13.33 26.45
N THR A 24 16.31 -13.07 25.25
CA THR A 24 15.55 -11.84 24.94
C THR A 24 14.25 -11.80 25.73
N LYS A 25 13.51 -12.91 25.78
CA LYS A 25 12.27 -13.01 26.56
C LYS A 25 12.52 -12.82 28.06
N ALA A 26 13.58 -13.42 28.60
CA ALA A 26 13.96 -13.25 30.00
C ALA A 26 14.29 -11.77 30.32
N ALA A 27 15.06 -11.11 29.46
CA ALA A 27 15.40 -9.69 29.62
C ALA A 27 14.16 -8.78 29.52
N LEU A 28 13.26 -9.04 28.57
CA LEU A 28 11.99 -8.33 28.45
C LEU A 28 11.10 -8.55 29.67
N LYS A 29 10.97 -9.79 30.18
CA LYS A 29 10.23 -10.08 31.40
C LYS A 29 10.78 -9.25 32.57
N ALA A 30 12.09 -9.28 32.80
CA ALA A 30 12.73 -8.49 33.85
C ALA A 30 12.51 -6.97 33.66
N ALA A 31 12.51 -6.47 32.42
CA ALA A 31 12.20 -5.06 32.15
C ALA A 31 10.74 -4.71 32.48
N LYS A 32 9.80 -5.60 32.14
CA LYS A 32 8.38 -5.45 32.49
C LYS A 32 8.17 -5.45 34.00
N ASP A 33 8.86 -6.35 34.72
CA ASP A 33 8.79 -6.44 36.19
C ASP A 33 9.36 -5.17 36.85
N ARG A 34 10.37 -4.52 36.23
CA ARG A 34 10.84 -3.17 36.61
C ARG A 34 9.87 -2.04 36.27
N GLY A 35 8.68 -2.34 35.75
CA GLY A 35 7.67 -1.35 35.36
C GLY A 35 7.89 -0.71 34.00
N LYS A 36 8.82 -1.22 33.15
CA LYS A 36 8.98 -0.71 31.79
C LYS A 36 7.78 -1.12 30.94
N VAL A 37 7.09 -0.14 30.37
CA VAL A 37 6.07 -0.38 29.34
C VAL A 37 6.76 -0.94 28.10
N LEU A 38 6.47 -2.20 27.77
CA LEU A 38 6.93 -2.86 26.57
C LEU A 38 5.87 -2.77 25.48
N GLY A 39 6.32 -2.53 24.24
CA GLY A 39 5.42 -2.35 23.10
C GLY A 39 4.53 -1.11 23.27
N GLY A 40 3.37 -1.15 22.63
CA GLY A 40 2.39 -0.08 22.73
C GLY A 40 2.73 1.17 21.91
N PHE A 41 1.78 2.08 21.97
CA PHE A 41 1.76 3.31 21.20
C PHE A 41 2.78 4.34 21.73
N ARG A 42 3.79 4.71 20.93
CA ARG A 42 4.90 5.59 21.34
C ARG A 42 4.70 7.08 20.99
N GLY A 43 3.46 7.55 20.92
CA GLY A 43 3.15 8.99 20.80
C GLY A 43 2.82 9.50 19.39
N ALA A 44 3.19 8.79 18.31
CA ALA A 44 2.82 9.20 16.94
C ALA A 44 1.52 8.52 16.48
N LYS A 45 0.36 9.05 16.88
CA LYS A 45 -0.97 8.48 16.57
C LYS A 45 -1.23 8.95 15.17
N VAL A 46 -0.86 8.12 14.19
CA VAL A 46 -1.19 8.39 12.80
C VAL A 46 -2.71 8.39 12.74
N ASN A 47 -3.31 9.58 12.66
CA ASN A 47 -4.75 9.70 12.51
C ASN A 47 -5.12 9.15 11.13
N PRO A 48 -5.80 7.99 11.04
CA PRO A 48 -6.12 7.38 9.76
C PRO A 48 -7.00 8.28 8.89
N GLU A 49 -7.76 9.19 9.50
CA GLU A 49 -8.58 10.16 8.78
C GLU A 49 -7.75 11.14 7.97
N LEU A 50 -6.60 11.59 8.47
CA LEU A 50 -5.72 12.50 7.72
C LEU A 50 -5.19 11.82 6.45
N GLY A 51 -4.83 10.53 6.55
CA GLY A 51 -4.41 9.75 5.39
C GLY A 51 -5.55 9.52 4.39
N ARG A 52 -6.77 9.28 4.86
CA ARG A 52 -7.96 9.16 4.01
C ARG A 52 -8.29 10.48 3.32
N ALA A 53 -8.32 11.58 4.06
CA ALA A 53 -8.60 12.91 3.55
C ALA A 53 -7.59 13.33 2.47
N ALA A 54 -6.29 13.15 2.73
CA ALA A 54 -5.24 13.44 1.75
C ALA A 54 -5.39 12.60 0.46
N ARG A 55 -5.73 11.31 0.59
CA ARG A 55 -5.98 10.44 -0.58
C ARG A 55 -7.25 10.85 -1.34
N ALA A 56 -8.29 11.27 -0.65
CA ALA A 56 -9.53 11.74 -1.26
C ALA A 56 -9.31 13.06 -2.02
N ALA A 57 -8.60 14.01 -1.41
CA ALA A 57 -8.24 15.28 -2.04
C ALA A 57 -7.43 15.06 -3.33
N LYS A 58 -6.36 14.25 -3.25
CA LYS A 58 -5.55 13.90 -4.44
C LYS A 58 -6.36 13.21 -5.54
N ALA A 59 -7.32 12.36 -5.18
CA ALA A 59 -8.19 11.72 -6.14
C ALA A 59 -9.17 12.72 -6.80
N PHE A 60 -9.65 13.71 -6.05
CA PHE A 60 -10.52 14.76 -6.56
C PHE A 60 -9.77 15.71 -7.50
N GLU A 61 -8.59 16.18 -7.11
CA GLU A 61 -7.71 17.00 -7.95
C GLU A 61 -7.42 16.32 -9.29
N PHE A 62 -6.99 15.05 -9.25
CA PHE A 62 -6.75 14.30 -10.47
C PHE A 62 -8.02 14.13 -11.32
N ALA A 63 -9.17 13.85 -10.68
CA ALA A 63 -10.43 13.74 -11.41
C ALA A 63 -10.81 15.07 -12.09
N SER A 64 -10.63 16.21 -11.43
CA SER A 64 -10.91 17.53 -12.02
C SER A 64 -10.05 17.86 -13.23
N GLN A 65 -8.83 17.33 -13.32
CA GLN A 65 -7.94 17.52 -14.47
C GLN A 65 -8.36 16.68 -15.68
N VAL A 66 -8.81 15.43 -15.45
CA VAL A 66 -9.12 14.48 -16.53
C VAL A 66 -10.59 14.51 -16.95
N ALA A 67 -11.50 14.84 -16.03
CA ALA A 67 -12.94 14.84 -16.28
C ALA A 67 -13.39 15.74 -17.44
N PRO A 68 -12.83 16.94 -17.69
CA PRO A 68 -13.22 17.75 -18.84
C PRO A 68 -13.05 17.01 -20.17
N ILE A 69 -11.89 16.36 -20.37
CA ILE A 69 -11.58 15.57 -21.58
C ILE A 69 -12.52 14.38 -21.69
N ALA A 70 -12.76 13.68 -20.58
CA ALA A 70 -13.66 12.53 -20.56
C ALA A 70 -15.13 12.93 -20.85
N ARG A 71 -15.58 14.10 -20.34
CA ARG A 71 -16.93 14.65 -20.59
C ARG A 71 -17.10 15.10 -22.04
N GLU A 72 -16.08 15.73 -22.63
CA GLU A 72 -16.09 16.11 -24.05
C GLU A 72 -16.28 14.88 -24.95
N LEU A 73 -15.48 13.83 -24.73
CA LEU A 73 -15.60 12.58 -25.48
C LEU A 73 -16.96 11.90 -25.24
N GLN A 74 -17.48 11.95 -24.01
CA GLN A 74 -18.80 11.41 -23.68
C GLN A 74 -19.93 12.19 -24.39
N ALA A 75 -19.83 13.51 -24.46
CA ALA A 75 -20.79 14.36 -25.18
C ALA A 75 -20.77 14.07 -26.70
N GLY A 76 -19.61 13.68 -27.25
CA GLY A 76 -19.48 13.16 -28.60
C GLY A 76 -20.02 11.73 -28.81
N GLY A 77 -20.64 11.12 -27.79
CA GLY A 77 -21.24 9.78 -27.87
C GLY A 77 -20.27 8.62 -27.61
N ALA A 78 -19.04 8.89 -27.17
CA ALA A 78 -18.07 7.83 -26.91
C ALA A 78 -18.47 6.98 -25.69
N SER A 79 -18.35 5.65 -25.83
CA SER A 79 -18.51 4.73 -24.70
C SER A 79 -17.36 4.90 -23.68
N LEU A 80 -17.58 4.50 -22.42
CA LEU A 80 -16.52 4.53 -21.40
C LEU A 80 -15.25 3.75 -21.80
N ARG A 81 -15.40 2.70 -22.62
CA ARG A 81 -14.28 1.90 -23.13
C ARG A 81 -13.52 2.66 -24.22
N THR A 82 -14.24 3.36 -25.09
CA THR A 82 -13.67 4.23 -26.12
C THR A 82 -12.91 5.39 -25.46
N ILE A 83 -13.50 6.03 -24.45
CA ILE A 83 -12.84 7.09 -23.68
C ILE A 83 -11.56 6.58 -23.02
N ALA A 84 -11.56 5.37 -22.46
CA ALA A 84 -10.36 4.77 -21.88
C ALA A 84 -9.25 4.55 -22.93
N ALA A 85 -9.60 4.03 -24.10
CA ALA A 85 -8.65 3.86 -25.19
C ALA A 85 -8.08 5.21 -25.64
N GLU A 86 -8.93 6.24 -25.73
CA GLU A 86 -8.55 7.59 -26.15
C GLU A 86 -7.67 8.31 -25.13
N LEU A 87 -7.95 8.18 -23.82
CA LEU A 87 -7.06 8.72 -22.79
C LEU A 87 -5.69 8.04 -22.82
N THR A 88 -5.66 6.74 -23.13
CA THR A 88 -4.41 5.99 -23.26
C THR A 88 -3.64 6.40 -24.53
N SER A 89 -4.32 6.58 -25.67
CA SER A 89 -3.70 6.99 -26.94
C SER A 89 -3.14 8.41 -26.86
N ARG A 90 -3.81 9.31 -26.13
CA ARG A 90 -3.33 10.66 -25.82
C ARG A 90 -2.17 10.70 -24.82
N GLY A 91 -1.72 9.55 -24.33
CA GLY A 91 -0.61 9.45 -23.38
C GLY A 91 -0.93 10.02 -22.00
N ILE A 92 -2.21 10.13 -21.63
CA ILE A 92 -2.63 10.59 -20.29
C ILE A 92 -2.59 9.37 -19.36
N PRO A 93 -1.60 9.24 -18.46
CA PRO A 93 -1.49 8.06 -17.62
C PRO A 93 -2.54 8.06 -16.50
N THR A 94 -2.92 6.87 -16.02
CA THR A 94 -3.67 6.78 -14.76
C THR A 94 -2.80 7.20 -13.57
N PRO A 95 -3.34 7.50 -12.37
CA PRO A 95 -2.56 7.99 -11.23
C PRO A 95 -1.43 7.07 -10.75
N ARG A 96 -1.45 5.80 -11.14
CA ARG A 96 -0.43 4.79 -10.81
C ARG A 96 0.33 4.30 -12.05
N GLY A 97 0.16 4.97 -13.19
CA GLY A 97 0.66 4.52 -14.49
C GLY A 97 -0.21 3.44 -15.14
N GLY A 98 0.15 3.09 -16.37
CA GLY A 98 -0.56 2.09 -17.18
C GLY A 98 -1.81 2.61 -17.89
N ASN A 99 -2.48 1.69 -18.59
CA ASN A 99 -3.61 1.98 -19.46
C ASN A 99 -4.91 2.21 -18.69
N TRP A 100 -5.82 2.98 -19.29
CA TRP A 100 -7.14 3.20 -18.73
C TRP A 100 -8.08 2.00 -18.94
N SER A 101 -8.94 1.79 -17.96
CA SER A 101 -10.11 0.91 -18.05
C SER A 101 -11.39 1.74 -17.96
N ALA A 102 -12.49 1.23 -18.53
CA ALA A 102 -13.80 1.86 -18.47
C ALA A 102 -14.27 2.15 -17.02
N ALA A 103 -13.90 1.27 -16.06
CA ALA A 103 -14.21 1.47 -14.65
C ALA A 103 -13.47 2.67 -14.03
N GLN A 104 -12.24 2.94 -14.44
CA GLN A 104 -11.49 4.12 -14.00
C GLN A 104 -12.08 5.40 -14.59
N VAL A 105 -12.47 5.39 -15.86
CA VAL A 105 -13.17 6.51 -16.50
C VAL A 105 -14.47 6.82 -15.77
N LYS A 106 -15.30 5.80 -15.48
CA LYS A 106 -16.53 5.97 -14.69
C LYS A 106 -16.26 6.64 -13.33
N ARG A 107 -15.23 6.19 -12.61
CA ARG A 107 -14.88 6.73 -11.29
C ARG A 107 -14.40 8.18 -11.35
N VAL A 108 -13.73 8.58 -12.43
CA VAL A 108 -13.33 9.97 -12.64
C VAL A 108 -14.55 10.84 -12.89
N LEU A 109 -15.44 10.41 -13.80
CA LEU A 109 -16.67 11.13 -14.13
C LEU A 109 -17.65 11.25 -12.96
N GLN A 110 -17.68 10.27 -12.05
CA GLN A 110 -18.53 10.29 -10.85
C GLN A 110 -17.96 11.12 -9.70
N ARG A 111 -16.65 11.40 -9.71
CA ARG A 111 -15.95 12.08 -8.60
C ARG A 111 -15.79 13.57 -8.84
N ALA A 112 -15.67 13.99 -10.10
CA ALA A 112 -15.61 15.38 -10.54
C ALA A 112 -17.01 15.95 -10.81
#